data_AF-A0A9E5RGN4-F1
#
_entry.id   AF-A0A9E5RGN4-F1
#
_cell.length_a   1.000
_cell.length_b   1.000
_cell.length_c   1.000
_cell.angle_alpha   90.00
_cell.angle_beta   90.00
_cell.angle_gamma   90.00
#
_symmetry.space_group_name_H-M   'P 1'
#
loop_
_entity.id
_entity.type
_entity.pdbx_description
1 polymer ?
#
loop_
_entity_poly.entity_id
_entity_poly.type
_entity_poly.pdbx_seq_one_letter_code
_entity_poly.pdbx_strand_id
1 'polypeptide(L)'
;MPRLVDQISKVLIIAYRESTQVLEATLVKEGFECEVVRQVDREELRGSSPSYLCMLNHQRAWRQAAEAEQPTLIVEADFVPVEGIGKMPVPYDPDDQKVGITWLYTCASQVYSVSERGCARGFSTAMVAYILTPQSAGALVEMVEEIRTTSGANAYTTWDSEVEGFLRARQFRNYIPFRNYGEHGGRPNPEHRQNGLSSVHRADVLYGKLAFLPPYAVQPDGRGSQFQLLTARLQARLKGIARLVRGRFLRFKIVRTSSVPGRLIGFALRRQLSFWL
;
A
#
# COMPACT_ATOMS: atom_id res chain seq x y z
N MET A 1 1.22 -21.26 0.91
CA MET A 1 0.49 -20.05 0.52
C MET A 1 0.50 -19.97 -0.99
N PRO A 2 -0.63 -19.65 -1.64
CA PRO A 2 -0.68 -19.45 -3.09
C PRO A 2 0.17 -18.24 -3.50
N ARG A 3 0.64 -18.23 -4.75
CA ARG A 3 1.42 -17.13 -5.31
C ARG A 3 0.50 -15.95 -5.61
N LEU A 4 1.03 -14.74 -5.54
CA LEU A 4 0.28 -13.52 -5.77
C LEU A 4 -0.33 -13.50 -7.17
N VAL A 5 0.44 -13.87 -8.20
CA VAL A 5 -0.05 -13.88 -9.59
C VAL A 5 -1.22 -14.85 -9.82
N ASP A 6 -1.30 -15.94 -9.06
CA ASP A 6 -2.39 -16.93 -9.20
C ASP A 6 -3.69 -16.51 -8.51
N GLN A 7 -3.68 -15.39 -7.79
CA GLN A 7 -4.80 -14.93 -6.95
C GLN A 7 -5.32 -13.56 -7.35
N ILE A 8 -4.72 -12.95 -8.37
CA ILE A 8 -5.04 -11.62 -8.85
C ILE A 8 -5.58 -11.75 -10.26
N SER A 9 -6.78 -11.22 -10.51
CA SER A 9 -7.36 -11.15 -11.85
C SER A 9 -6.53 -10.22 -12.75
N LYS A 10 -6.27 -9.01 -12.25
CA LYS A 10 -5.63 -7.93 -13.00
C LYS A 10 -4.93 -6.96 -12.06
N VAL A 11 -3.96 -6.23 -12.60
CA VAL A 11 -3.30 -5.11 -11.96
C VAL A 11 -3.79 -3.80 -12.56
N LEU A 12 -4.37 -2.94 -11.72
CA LEU A 12 -4.76 -1.58 -12.10
C LEU A 12 -3.67 -0.60 -11.67
N ILE A 13 -3.01 0.03 -12.64
CA ILE A 13 -1.98 1.04 -12.41
C ILE A 13 -2.63 2.42 -12.47
N ILE A 14 -2.76 3.08 -11.33
CA ILE A 14 -3.29 4.44 -11.22
C ILE A 14 -2.19 5.42 -11.62
N ALA A 15 -2.47 6.26 -12.60
CA ALA A 15 -1.54 7.28 -13.07
C ALA A 15 -2.29 8.58 -13.44
N TYR A 16 -1.60 9.71 -13.39
CA TYR A 16 -2.07 10.95 -14.02
C TYR A 16 -1.26 11.25 -15.26
N ARG A 17 -0.06 11.83 -15.09
CA ARG A 17 0.85 12.22 -16.19
C ARG A 17 2.14 11.41 -16.19
N GLU A 18 2.34 10.59 -15.16
CA GLU A 18 3.52 9.76 -14.98
C GLU A 18 3.62 8.71 -16.09
N SER A 19 4.86 8.43 -16.50
CA SER A 19 5.15 7.27 -17.34
C SER A 19 5.04 6.00 -16.50
N THR A 20 4.28 5.02 -16.99
CA THR A 20 4.06 3.71 -16.33
C THR A 20 4.85 2.60 -17.01
N GLN A 21 5.56 2.88 -18.10
CA GLN A 21 6.13 1.87 -19.00
C GLN A 21 7.03 0.86 -18.28
N VAL A 22 7.93 1.33 -17.40
CA VAL A 22 8.86 0.46 -16.68
C VAL A 22 8.13 -0.41 -15.65
N LEU A 23 7.16 0.17 -14.93
CA LEU A 23 6.34 -0.55 -13.95
C LEU A 23 5.49 -1.62 -14.64
N GLU A 24 4.80 -1.24 -15.71
CA GLU A 24 3.96 -2.12 -16.51
C GLU A 24 4.77 -3.29 -17.10
N ALA A 25 5.88 -3.01 -17.77
CA ALA A 25 6.77 -4.05 -18.29
C ALA A 25 7.29 -5.00 -17.19
N THR A 26 7.57 -4.45 -16.01
CA THR A 26 8.01 -5.25 -14.84
C THR A 26 6.90 -6.18 -14.36
N LEU A 27 5.67 -5.68 -14.20
CA LEU A 27 4.54 -6.48 -13.73
C LEU A 27 4.11 -7.53 -14.76
N VAL A 28 4.09 -7.18 -16.05
CA VAL A 28 3.81 -8.12 -17.14
C VAL A 28 4.84 -9.25 -17.17
N LYS A 29 6.13 -8.94 -16.99
CA LYS A 29 7.19 -9.95 -16.87
C LYS A 29 7.00 -10.90 -15.69
N GLU A 30 6.34 -10.45 -14.63
CA GLU A 30 6.00 -11.25 -13.45
C GLU A 30 4.72 -12.08 -13.64
N GLY A 31 4.07 -11.97 -14.81
CA GLY A 31 2.91 -12.76 -15.21
C GLY A 31 1.56 -12.07 -14.96
N PHE A 32 1.55 -10.79 -14.59
CA PHE A 32 0.32 -10.06 -14.36
C PHE A 32 -0.27 -9.49 -15.66
N GLU A 33 -1.60 -9.55 -15.77
CA GLU A 33 -2.35 -8.70 -16.70
C GLU A 33 -2.44 -7.28 -16.11
N CYS A 34 -2.07 -6.26 -16.88
CA CYS A 34 -2.00 -4.88 -16.41
C CYS A 34 -2.92 -3.96 -17.23
N GLU A 35 -3.60 -3.04 -16.56
CA GLU A 35 -4.34 -1.94 -17.17
C GLU A 35 -3.95 -0.63 -16.48
N VAL A 36 -3.69 0.41 -17.27
CA VAL A 36 -3.38 1.74 -16.75
C VAL A 36 -4.66 2.57 -16.66
N VAL A 37 -5.07 2.90 -15.44
CA VAL A 37 -6.23 3.76 -15.16
C VAL A 37 -5.74 5.20 -15.05
N ARG A 38 -5.79 5.92 -16.17
CA ARG A 38 -5.35 7.33 -16.22
C ARG A 38 -6.41 8.30 -15.72
N GLN A 39 -6.01 9.22 -14.85
CA GLN A 39 -6.81 10.38 -14.54
C GLN A 39 -6.95 11.27 -15.78
N VAL A 40 -8.16 11.77 -15.99
CA VAL A 40 -8.49 12.69 -17.08
C VAL A 40 -8.89 14.00 -16.45
N ASP A 41 -8.31 15.10 -16.93
CA ASP A 41 -8.66 16.46 -16.51
C ASP A 41 -10.15 16.71 -16.82
N ARG A 42 -10.91 17.12 -15.80
CA ARG A 42 -12.31 17.50 -15.94
C ARG A 42 -12.51 18.90 -15.41
N GLU A 43 -13.17 19.75 -16.19
CA GLU A 43 -13.39 21.15 -15.82
C GLU A 43 -14.25 21.29 -14.56
N GLU A 44 -15.21 20.38 -14.37
CA GLU A 44 -16.04 20.28 -13.16
C GLU A 44 -15.27 20.03 -11.85
N LEU A 45 -14.04 19.52 -11.94
CA LEU A 45 -13.17 19.24 -10.79
C LEU A 45 -12.12 20.33 -10.56
N ARG A 46 -12.13 21.40 -11.37
CA ARG A 46 -11.22 22.54 -11.21
C ARG A 46 -11.44 23.18 -9.84
N GLY A 47 -10.37 23.27 -9.04
CA GLY A 47 -10.42 23.81 -7.68
C GLY A 47 -10.62 22.77 -6.56
N SER A 48 -10.81 21.50 -6.91
CA SER A 48 -10.78 20.40 -5.93
C SER A 48 -9.39 20.26 -5.30
N SER A 49 -9.33 19.78 -4.06
CA SER A 49 -8.04 19.52 -3.41
C SER A 49 -7.28 18.38 -4.10
N PRO A 50 -5.94 18.41 -4.14
CA PRO A 50 -5.15 17.29 -4.68
C PRO A 50 -5.45 15.97 -3.98
N SER A 51 -5.66 15.98 -2.65
CA SER A 51 -6.11 14.80 -1.90
C SER A 51 -7.43 14.22 -2.41
N TYR A 52 -8.42 15.08 -2.67
CA TYR A 52 -9.72 14.65 -3.22
C TYR A 52 -9.58 14.08 -4.64
N LEU A 53 -8.78 14.73 -5.49
CA LEU A 53 -8.49 14.24 -6.84
C LEU A 53 -7.79 12.86 -6.80
N CYS A 54 -6.85 12.68 -5.87
CA CYS A 54 -6.21 11.40 -5.64
C CYS A 54 -7.24 10.32 -5.25
N MET A 55 -8.13 10.61 -4.29
CA MET A 55 -9.21 9.70 -3.91
C MET A 55 -10.09 9.30 -5.10
N LEU A 56 -10.45 10.25 -5.98
CA LEU A 56 -11.25 9.95 -7.17
C LEU A 56 -10.52 9.03 -8.16
N ASN A 57 -9.19 9.10 -8.24
CA ASN A 57 -8.41 8.17 -9.06
C ASN A 57 -8.47 6.75 -8.49
N HIS A 58 -8.33 6.61 -7.18
CA HIS A 58 -8.53 5.33 -6.51
C HIS A 58 -9.97 4.82 -6.70
N GLN A 59 -10.98 5.69 -6.60
CA GLN A 59 -12.38 5.33 -6.82
C GLN A 59 -12.60 4.70 -8.20
N ARG A 60 -11.98 5.22 -9.26
CA ARG A 60 -12.10 4.64 -10.61
C ARG A 60 -11.56 3.21 -10.66
N ALA A 61 -10.40 2.97 -10.06
CA ALA A 61 -9.83 1.63 -9.96
C ALA A 61 -10.70 0.72 -9.06
N TRP A 62 -11.28 1.25 -7.98
CA TRP A 62 -12.18 0.50 -7.10
C TRP A 62 -13.47 0.08 -7.81
N ARG A 63 -14.05 0.93 -8.68
CA ARG A 63 -15.22 0.56 -9.48
C ARG A 63 -14.92 -0.62 -10.39
N GLN A 64 -13.80 -0.60 -11.11
CA GLN A 64 -13.39 -1.75 -11.93
C GLN A 64 -13.12 -3.00 -11.08
N ALA A 65 -12.45 -2.85 -9.93
CA ALA A 65 -12.16 -3.96 -9.03
C ALA A 65 -13.43 -4.57 -8.41
N ALA A 66 -14.49 -3.78 -8.22
CA ALA A 66 -15.78 -4.24 -7.72
C ALA A 66 -16.55 -5.10 -8.74
N GLU A 67 -16.26 -4.94 -10.03
CA GLU A 67 -16.84 -5.72 -11.13
C GLU A 67 -16.03 -6.98 -11.46
N ALA A 68 -14.85 -7.15 -10.87
CA ALA A 68 -13.98 -8.30 -11.13
C ALA A 68 -14.49 -9.59 -10.44
N GLU A 69 -14.14 -10.75 -11.00
CA GLU A 69 -14.47 -12.06 -10.40
C GLU A 69 -13.48 -12.50 -9.33
N GLN A 70 -12.25 -11.98 -9.37
CA GLN A 70 -11.16 -12.30 -8.43
C GLN A 70 -10.53 -11.02 -7.88
N PRO A 71 -9.79 -11.10 -6.75
CA PRO A 71 -9.11 -9.95 -6.18
C PRO A 71 -8.26 -9.19 -7.20
N THR A 72 -8.23 -7.87 -7.06
CA THR A 72 -7.50 -6.96 -7.96
C THR A 72 -6.34 -6.33 -7.21
N LEU A 73 -5.16 -6.31 -7.81
CA LEU A 73 -4.02 -5.55 -7.31
C LEU A 73 -4.09 -4.14 -7.87
N ILE A 74 -4.05 -3.14 -7.01
CA ILE A 74 -4.07 -1.73 -7.39
C ILE A 74 -2.75 -1.10 -6.93
N VAL A 75 -2.08 -0.40 -7.84
CA VAL A 75 -0.81 0.28 -7.58
C VAL A 75 -0.80 1.69 -8.13
N GLU A 76 -0.09 2.61 -7.48
CA GLU A 76 0.23 3.92 -8.03
C GLU A 76 1.39 3.81 -9.03
N ALA A 77 1.45 4.73 -10.00
CA ALA A 77 2.44 4.74 -11.08
C ALA A 77 3.90 4.79 -10.60
N ASP A 78 4.13 5.27 -9.38
CA ASP A 78 5.46 5.35 -8.79
C ASP A 78 5.80 4.18 -7.84
N PHE A 79 4.94 3.17 -7.76
CA PHE A 79 5.26 1.94 -7.07
C PHE A 79 6.45 1.25 -7.73
N VAL A 80 7.43 0.84 -6.91
CA VAL A 80 8.57 0.06 -7.37
C VAL A 80 8.49 -1.32 -6.73
N PRO A 81 8.04 -2.34 -7.47
CA PRO A 81 7.96 -3.71 -6.95
C PRO A 81 9.36 -4.27 -6.72
N VAL A 82 9.44 -5.27 -5.86
CA VAL A 82 10.61 -6.14 -5.76
C VAL A 82 10.64 -7.14 -6.93
N GLU A 83 11.83 -7.61 -7.29
CA GLU A 83 12.01 -8.70 -8.24
C GLU A 83 11.28 -9.97 -7.75
N GLY A 84 10.59 -10.67 -8.65
CA GLY A 84 9.88 -11.90 -8.31
C GLY A 84 8.54 -11.69 -7.60
N ILE A 85 8.01 -10.46 -7.58
CA ILE A 85 6.76 -10.11 -6.88
C ILE A 85 5.59 -11.05 -7.23
N GLY A 86 5.48 -11.52 -8.48
CA GLY A 86 4.41 -12.42 -8.90
C GLY A 86 4.45 -13.78 -8.19
N LYS A 87 5.65 -14.23 -7.82
CA LYS A 87 5.91 -15.53 -7.16
C LYS A 87 5.79 -15.45 -5.63
N MET A 88 5.68 -14.26 -5.07
CA MET A 88 5.57 -14.07 -3.62
C MET A 88 4.21 -14.56 -3.12
N PRO A 89 4.10 -15.00 -1.85
CA PRO A 89 2.82 -15.47 -1.33
C PRO A 89 1.79 -14.34 -1.25
N VAL A 90 0.49 -14.65 -1.21
CA VAL A 90 -0.50 -13.63 -0.80
C VAL A 90 -0.32 -13.24 0.68
N PRO A 91 -0.45 -11.95 1.08
CA PRO A 91 -0.27 -11.52 2.47
C PRO A 91 -1.54 -11.63 3.34
N TYR A 92 -2.58 -12.27 2.83
CA TYR A 92 -3.85 -12.52 3.52
C TYR A 92 -4.15 -14.02 3.59
N ASP A 93 -5.15 -14.40 4.38
CA ASP A 93 -5.61 -15.79 4.44
C ASP A 93 -6.53 -16.09 3.24
N PRO A 94 -6.15 -16.97 2.30
CA PRO A 94 -6.92 -17.20 1.08
C PRO A 94 -8.31 -17.79 1.33
N ASP A 95 -8.54 -18.39 2.50
CA ASP A 95 -9.86 -18.92 2.88
C ASP A 95 -10.77 -17.83 3.50
N ASP A 96 -10.26 -16.61 3.72
CA ASP A 96 -11.02 -15.52 4.32
C ASP A 96 -11.92 -14.80 3.32
N GLN A 97 -13.22 -15.09 3.40
CA GLN A 97 -14.26 -14.47 2.57
C GLN A 97 -14.54 -13.00 2.92
N LYS A 98 -13.88 -12.44 3.95
CA LYS A 98 -14.07 -11.06 4.43
C LYS A 98 -12.77 -10.26 4.34
N VAL A 99 -11.89 -10.56 3.39
CA VAL A 99 -10.71 -9.73 3.11
C VAL A 99 -11.16 -8.33 2.68
N GLY A 100 -10.73 -7.32 3.43
CA GLY A 100 -10.94 -5.90 3.15
C GLY A 100 -9.87 -5.38 2.21
N ILE A 101 -8.90 -4.67 2.77
CA ILE A 101 -7.69 -4.24 2.07
C ILE A 101 -6.48 -5.07 2.52
N THR A 102 -5.66 -5.51 1.57
CA THR A 102 -4.37 -6.10 1.87
C THR A 102 -3.25 -5.25 1.29
N TRP A 103 -2.46 -4.61 2.15
CA TRP A 103 -1.34 -3.80 1.70
C TRP A 103 -0.18 -4.66 1.21
N LEU A 104 0.43 -4.25 0.10
CA LEU A 104 1.70 -4.80 -0.39
C LEU A 104 2.87 -3.89 -0.03
N TYR A 105 2.61 -2.59 0.06
CA TYR A 105 3.48 -1.60 0.65
C TYR A 105 2.78 -0.95 1.84
N THR A 106 3.49 -0.81 2.95
CA THR A 106 2.98 -0.18 4.17
C THR A 106 3.73 1.07 4.54
N CYS A 107 2.99 2.07 5.01
CA CYS A 107 3.53 3.22 5.71
C CYS A 107 2.71 3.45 6.99
N ALA A 108 3.37 4.00 8.01
CA ALA A 108 2.78 4.24 9.32
C ALA A 108 2.03 3.04 9.96
N SER A 109 2.38 1.81 9.55
CA SER A 109 1.60 0.61 9.85
C SER A 109 1.64 0.14 11.30
N GLN A 110 0.61 -0.63 11.65
CA GLN A 110 0.44 -1.31 12.93
C GLN A 110 -0.10 -2.72 12.73
N VAL A 111 0.37 -3.69 13.54
CA VAL A 111 -0.16 -5.05 13.60
C VAL A 111 -1.08 -5.23 14.81
N TYR A 112 -2.20 -5.94 14.62
CA TYR A 112 -3.21 -6.17 15.65
C TYR A 112 -3.43 -7.65 15.97
N SER A 113 -3.31 -8.54 14.98
CA SER A 113 -3.37 -10.00 15.20
C SER A 113 -2.57 -10.74 14.13
N VAL A 114 -2.20 -11.99 14.41
CA VAL A 114 -1.50 -12.88 13.47
C VAL A 114 -2.18 -14.24 13.49
N SER A 115 -2.62 -14.72 12.33
CA SER A 115 -3.29 -16.02 12.18
C SER A 115 -2.32 -17.18 12.39
N GLU A 116 -2.82 -18.43 12.45
CA GLU A 116 -1.96 -19.62 12.63
C GLU A 116 -1.09 -19.86 11.42
N ARG A 117 -1.59 -19.49 10.24
CA ARG A 117 -0.88 -19.50 8.97
C ARG A 117 0.11 -18.33 8.81
N GLY A 118 0.21 -17.44 9.80
CA GLY A 118 1.15 -16.32 9.80
C GLY A 118 0.66 -15.06 9.09
N CYS A 119 -0.60 -14.97 8.70
CA CYS A 119 -1.17 -13.76 8.09
C CYS A 119 -1.40 -12.69 9.16
N ALA A 120 -0.84 -11.50 8.97
CA ALA A 120 -0.97 -10.41 9.93
C ALA A 120 -2.13 -9.49 9.55
N ARG A 121 -3.08 -9.32 10.49
CA ARG A 121 -4.08 -8.27 10.39
C ARG A 121 -3.57 -6.99 11.01
N GLY A 122 -3.83 -5.88 10.36
CA GLY A 122 -3.24 -4.60 10.73
C GLY A 122 -3.84 -3.42 9.98
N PHE A 123 -3.14 -2.31 10.11
CA PHE A 123 -3.45 -1.03 9.47
C PHE A 123 -2.20 -0.50 8.77
N SER A 124 -2.41 0.25 7.68
CA SER A 124 -1.44 1.11 7.02
C SER A 124 -2.19 2.32 6.45
N THR A 125 -1.52 3.46 6.37
CA THR A 125 -2.06 4.66 5.68
C THR A 125 -1.65 4.70 4.21
N ALA A 126 -0.94 3.69 3.71
CA ALA A 126 -0.43 3.69 2.34
C ALA A 126 -1.51 3.31 1.33
N MET A 127 -1.57 4.05 0.22
CA MET A 127 -2.40 3.73 -0.94
C MET A 127 -1.59 3.43 -2.20
N VAL A 128 -0.27 3.24 -2.06
CA VAL A 128 0.65 3.02 -3.20
C VAL A 128 0.53 1.63 -3.82
N ALA A 129 0.31 0.58 -3.02
CA ALA A 129 0.17 -0.79 -3.53
C ALA A 129 -0.61 -1.68 -2.57
N TYR A 130 -1.76 -2.20 -3.03
CA TYR A 130 -2.68 -2.97 -2.22
C TYR A 130 -3.62 -3.85 -3.06
N ILE A 131 -4.19 -4.86 -2.43
CA ILE A 131 -5.16 -5.79 -3.03
C ILE A 131 -6.54 -5.52 -2.43
N LEU A 132 -7.57 -5.55 -3.28
CA LEU A 132 -8.97 -5.55 -2.87
C LEU A 132 -9.69 -6.76 -3.41
N THR A 133 -10.68 -7.24 -2.66
CA THR A 133 -11.71 -8.14 -3.18
C THR A 133 -12.80 -7.31 -3.87
N PRO A 134 -13.62 -7.91 -4.74
CA PRO A 134 -14.74 -7.19 -5.35
C PRO A 134 -15.67 -6.56 -4.31
N GLN A 135 -15.96 -7.28 -3.22
CA GLN A 135 -16.84 -6.80 -2.16
C GLN A 135 -16.23 -5.62 -1.38
N SER A 136 -14.93 -5.67 -1.07
CA SER A 136 -14.27 -4.58 -0.34
C SER A 136 -14.06 -3.35 -1.24
N ALA A 137 -13.82 -3.55 -2.54
CA ALA A 137 -13.77 -2.48 -3.51
C ALA A 137 -15.12 -1.76 -3.63
N GLY A 138 -16.23 -2.51 -3.71
CA GLY A 138 -17.58 -1.94 -3.69
C GLY A 138 -17.84 -1.07 -2.45
N ALA A 139 -17.44 -1.55 -1.27
CA ALA A 139 -17.56 -0.77 -0.03
C ALA A 139 -16.73 0.53 -0.08
N LEU A 140 -15.51 0.49 -0.62
CA LEU A 140 -14.68 1.71 -0.74
C LEU A 140 -15.25 2.71 -1.74
N VAL A 141 -15.99 2.28 -2.76
CA VAL A 141 -16.73 3.21 -3.64
C VAL A 141 -17.77 3.99 -2.83
N GLU A 142 -18.48 3.36 -1.89
CA GLU A 142 -19.42 4.04 -0.98
C GLU A 142 -18.71 5.05 -0.07
N MET A 143 -17.50 4.72 0.42
CA MET A 143 -16.71 5.62 1.26
C MET A 143 -16.47 6.98 0.59
N VAL A 144 -16.23 6.99 -0.72
CA VAL A 144 -16.02 8.23 -1.47
C VAL A 144 -17.28 9.09 -1.50
N GLU A 145 -18.45 8.45 -1.60
CA GLU A 145 -19.73 9.16 -1.59
C GLU A 145 -20.02 9.75 -0.19
N GLU A 146 -19.67 9.03 0.88
CA GLU A 146 -19.74 9.54 2.25
C GLU A 146 -18.82 10.76 2.44
N ILE A 147 -17.57 10.68 1.98
CA ILE A 147 -16.60 11.79 2.08
C ILE A 147 -17.07 12.99 1.25
N ARG A 148 -17.56 12.76 0.03
CA ARG A 148 -18.09 13.82 -0.82
C ARG A 148 -19.23 14.58 -0.14
N THR A 149 -20.12 13.85 0.54
CA THR A 149 -21.29 14.42 1.21
C THR A 149 -20.93 15.15 2.51
N THR A 150 -19.93 14.66 3.25
CA THR A 150 -19.56 15.19 4.58
C THR A 150 -18.51 16.30 4.53
N SER A 151 -17.50 16.17 3.67
CA SER A 151 -16.33 17.07 3.62
C SER A 151 -16.26 17.94 2.36
N GLY A 152 -16.92 17.51 1.28
CA GLY A 152 -16.86 18.18 -0.02
C GLY A 152 -15.54 17.97 -0.76
N ALA A 153 -15.40 18.60 -1.94
CA ALA A 153 -14.27 18.39 -2.86
C ALA A 153 -13.06 19.32 -2.64
N ASN A 154 -13.26 20.44 -1.94
CA ASN A 154 -12.26 21.51 -1.85
C ASN A 154 -11.40 21.42 -0.58
N ALA A 155 -11.82 20.64 0.41
CA ALA A 155 -11.08 20.46 1.65
C ALA A 155 -10.04 19.35 1.51
N TYR A 156 -8.92 19.49 2.24
CA TYR A 156 -8.01 18.37 2.44
C TYR A 156 -8.64 17.36 3.40
N THR A 157 -8.65 16.09 3.02
CA THR A 157 -9.08 14.99 3.88
C THR A 157 -7.99 13.93 3.98
N THR A 158 -7.93 13.26 5.12
CA THR A 158 -7.04 12.11 5.38
C THR A 158 -7.75 10.79 5.09
N TRP A 159 -8.45 10.73 3.96
CA TRP A 159 -9.29 9.59 3.57
C TRP A 159 -8.50 8.28 3.55
N ASP A 160 -7.22 8.33 3.17
CA ASP A 160 -6.27 7.22 3.16
C ASP A 160 -6.10 6.56 4.54
N SER A 161 -6.15 7.37 5.60
CA SER A 161 -6.04 6.93 6.99
C SER A 161 -7.36 6.36 7.54
N GLU A 162 -8.48 6.63 6.88
CA GLU A 162 -9.82 6.20 7.29
C GLU A 162 -10.23 4.85 6.69
N VAL A 163 -9.61 4.44 5.57
CA VAL A 163 -9.89 3.21 4.81
C VAL A 163 -10.04 1.97 5.72
N GLU A 164 -9.09 1.77 6.62
CA GLU A 164 -9.08 0.60 7.51
C GLU A 164 -10.25 0.61 8.49
N GLY A 165 -10.49 1.76 9.12
CA GLY A 165 -11.57 1.94 10.07
C GLY A 165 -12.94 1.75 9.40
N PHE A 166 -13.10 2.33 8.21
CA PHE A 166 -14.29 2.20 7.38
C PHE A 166 -14.58 0.74 7.01
N LEU A 167 -13.58 0.02 6.49
CA LEU A 167 -13.72 -1.39 6.13
C LEU A 167 -13.99 -2.28 7.35
N ARG A 168 -13.30 -2.02 8.47
CA ARG A 168 -13.50 -2.78 9.71
C ARG A 168 -14.91 -2.58 10.28
N ALA A 169 -15.47 -1.38 10.20
CA ALA A 169 -16.86 -1.11 10.61
C ALA A 169 -17.87 -1.95 9.81
N ARG A 170 -17.53 -2.31 8.56
CA ARG A 170 -18.28 -3.21 7.68
C ARG A 170 -17.84 -4.68 7.79
N GLN A 171 -17.17 -5.04 8.90
CA GLN A 171 -16.73 -6.40 9.25
C GLN A 171 -15.66 -7.01 8.32
N PHE A 172 -15.02 -6.19 7.47
CA PHE A 172 -13.87 -6.65 6.70
C PHE A 172 -12.61 -6.77 7.56
N ARG A 173 -11.67 -7.61 7.11
CA ARG A 173 -10.40 -7.89 7.76
C ARG A 173 -9.27 -7.38 6.88
N ASN A 174 -8.49 -6.47 7.43
CA ASN A 174 -7.42 -5.81 6.71
C ASN A 174 -6.07 -6.44 7.06
N TYR A 175 -5.21 -6.62 6.06
CA TYR A 175 -3.98 -7.39 6.16
C TYR A 175 -2.76 -6.56 5.80
N ILE A 176 -1.69 -6.71 6.58
CA ILE A 176 -0.38 -6.13 6.28
C ILE A 176 0.61 -7.25 5.97
N PRO A 177 1.61 -7.01 5.12
CA PRO A 177 2.50 -8.06 4.71
C PRO A 177 3.65 -8.24 5.72
N PHE A 178 4.21 -9.45 5.81
CA PHE A 178 5.35 -9.70 6.69
C PHE A 178 6.60 -8.90 6.29
N ARG A 179 6.77 -8.60 5.00
CA ARG A 179 7.73 -7.60 4.45
C ARG A 179 7.05 -6.87 3.28
N ASN A 180 7.51 -5.69 2.89
CA ASN A 180 6.89 -4.99 1.77
C ASN A 180 7.30 -5.66 0.44
N TYR A 181 6.36 -5.73 -0.51
CA TYR A 181 6.52 -6.28 -1.86
C TYR A 181 7.08 -5.25 -2.84
N GLY A 182 7.46 -4.09 -2.32
CA GLY A 182 7.98 -2.96 -3.07
C GLY A 182 7.95 -1.73 -2.20
N GLU A 183 8.18 -0.58 -2.80
CA GLU A 183 8.08 0.70 -2.09
C GLU A 183 7.50 1.80 -2.95
N HIS A 184 7.10 2.88 -2.29
CA HIS A 184 6.79 4.13 -2.95
C HIS A 184 8.07 4.71 -3.53
N GLY A 185 8.12 4.91 -4.84
CA GLY A 185 9.25 5.49 -5.57
C GLY A 185 9.15 7.00 -5.76
N GLY A 186 7.97 7.57 -5.51
CA GLY A 186 7.67 8.98 -5.68
C GLY A 186 8.53 9.92 -4.84
N ARG A 187 8.61 11.17 -5.28
CA ARG A 187 9.19 12.25 -4.47
C ARG A 187 8.11 12.77 -3.50
N PRO A 188 8.48 13.22 -2.29
CA PRO A 188 7.54 13.76 -1.31
C PRO A 188 6.57 14.80 -1.89
N ASN A 189 5.27 14.61 -1.67
CA ASN A 189 4.27 15.64 -1.99
C ASN A 189 4.40 16.83 -1.01
N PRO A 190 4.63 18.07 -1.50
CA PRO A 190 4.69 19.27 -0.66
C PRO A 190 3.42 19.50 0.18
N GLU A 191 2.25 19.06 -0.27
CA GLU A 191 0.96 19.18 0.43
C GLU A 191 0.98 18.50 1.80
N HIS A 192 1.65 17.35 1.93
CA HIS A 192 1.80 16.67 3.22
C HIS A 192 2.54 17.56 4.23
N ARG A 193 3.61 18.24 3.81
CA ARG A 193 4.36 19.14 4.69
C ARG A 193 3.53 20.36 5.09
N GLN A 194 2.74 20.90 4.16
CA GLN A 194 1.83 22.03 4.42
C GLN A 194 0.76 21.67 5.46
N ASN A 195 0.34 20.40 5.49
CA ASN A 195 -0.63 19.87 6.45
C ASN A 195 0.01 19.16 7.67
N GLY A 196 1.29 19.39 7.95
CA GLY A 196 1.97 18.86 9.16
C GLY A 196 2.25 17.35 9.15
N LEU A 197 2.13 16.69 8.00
CA LEU A 197 2.40 15.27 7.82
C LEU A 197 3.87 15.01 7.44
N SER A 198 4.33 13.79 7.73
CA SER A 198 5.69 13.38 7.38
C SER A 198 5.84 13.26 5.87
N SER A 199 6.92 13.82 5.33
CA SER A 199 7.14 13.93 3.89
C SER A 199 7.70 12.67 3.23
N VAL A 200 8.36 11.79 3.98
CA VAL A 200 9.04 10.61 3.42
C VAL A 200 8.63 9.34 4.15
N HIS A 201 8.02 8.44 3.38
CA HIS A 201 7.77 7.07 3.78
C HIS A 201 8.36 6.15 2.71
N ARG A 202 9.30 5.30 3.14
CA ARG A 202 9.91 4.23 2.34
C ARG A 202 9.75 2.93 3.09
N ALA A 203 9.82 1.81 2.38
CA ALA A 203 9.61 0.50 2.98
C ALA A 203 10.73 0.19 3.98
N ASP A 204 10.39 -0.08 5.24
CA ASP A 204 11.37 -0.46 6.25
C ASP A 204 12.06 -1.79 5.94
N VAL A 205 11.29 -2.78 5.49
CA VAL A 205 11.77 -4.12 5.12
C VAL A 205 11.17 -4.53 3.79
N LEU A 206 11.99 -4.98 2.84
CA LEU A 206 11.54 -5.53 1.56
C LEU A 206 11.68 -7.06 1.54
N TYR A 207 10.88 -7.74 0.72
CA TYR A 207 11.08 -9.16 0.43
C TYR A 207 12.33 -9.43 -0.41
N GLY A 208 12.74 -8.49 -1.25
CA GLY A 208 13.89 -8.62 -2.13
C GLY A 208 14.36 -7.27 -2.68
N LYS A 209 15.20 -7.33 -3.70
CA LYS A 209 15.70 -6.15 -4.41
C LYS A 209 14.58 -5.50 -5.20
N LEU A 210 14.61 -4.18 -5.32
CA LEU A 210 13.70 -3.44 -6.20
C LEU A 210 14.01 -3.78 -7.66
N ALA A 211 12.97 -3.98 -8.47
CA ALA A 211 13.11 -4.40 -9.86
C ALA A 211 13.72 -3.32 -10.77
N PHE A 212 13.64 -2.05 -10.36
CA PHE A 212 14.27 -0.93 -11.03
C PHE A 212 14.58 0.19 -10.04
N LEU A 213 15.38 1.16 -10.48
CA LEU A 213 15.76 2.27 -9.63
C LEU A 213 14.57 3.22 -9.40
N PRO A 214 14.21 3.53 -8.15
CA PRO A 214 13.06 4.38 -7.88
C PRO A 214 13.33 5.84 -8.30
N PRO A 215 12.28 6.59 -8.71
CA PRO A 215 12.41 7.99 -9.15
C PRO A 215 13.12 8.92 -8.16
N TYR A 216 13.02 8.65 -6.85
CA TYR A 216 13.73 9.43 -5.84
C TYR A 216 15.25 9.24 -5.84
N ALA A 217 15.76 8.15 -6.43
CA ALA A 217 17.17 7.85 -6.56
C ALA A 217 17.70 8.18 -7.97
N VAL A 218 16.88 8.79 -8.82
CA VAL A 218 17.27 9.31 -10.13
C VAL A 218 17.56 10.81 -10.00
N GLN A 219 18.77 11.20 -10.41
CA GLN A 219 19.22 12.59 -10.42
C GLN A 219 18.52 13.40 -11.53
N PRO A 220 18.54 14.76 -11.46
CA PRO A 220 17.91 15.60 -12.48
C PRO A 220 18.44 15.38 -13.91
N ASP A 221 19.68 14.92 -14.06
CA ASP A 221 20.30 14.58 -15.34
C ASP A 221 19.92 13.17 -15.85
N GLY A 222 19.00 12.49 -15.16
CA GLY A 222 18.55 11.14 -15.47
C GLY A 222 19.48 10.03 -14.96
N ARG A 223 20.62 10.36 -14.34
CA ARG A 223 21.55 9.34 -13.83
C ARG A 223 21.06 8.77 -12.52
N GLY A 224 21.13 7.45 -12.41
CA GLY A 224 20.82 6.76 -11.17
C GLY A 224 21.90 6.95 -10.09
N SER A 225 21.48 7.17 -8.84
CA SER A 225 22.37 7.25 -7.68
C SER A 225 22.15 6.08 -6.73
N GLN A 226 23.03 5.08 -6.82
CA GLN A 226 23.05 3.95 -5.89
C GLN A 226 23.30 4.40 -4.44
N PHE A 227 24.11 5.45 -4.25
CA PHE A 227 24.35 6.03 -2.94
C PHE A 227 23.08 6.61 -2.30
N GLN A 228 22.26 7.33 -3.08
CA GLN A 228 20.97 7.85 -2.60
C GLN A 228 20.01 6.70 -2.25
N LEU A 229 19.96 5.66 -3.09
CA LEU A 229 19.16 4.46 -2.79
C LEU A 229 19.59 3.83 -1.46
N LEU A 230 20.88 3.50 -1.30
CA LEU A 230 21.41 2.86 -0.09
C LEU A 230 21.14 3.70 1.16
N THR A 231 21.33 5.01 1.08
CA THR A 231 21.05 5.93 2.19
C THR A 231 19.58 5.93 2.56
N ALA A 232 18.68 6.02 1.57
CA ALA A 232 17.24 5.98 1.79
C ALA A 232 16.79 4.65 2.41
N ARG A 233 17.33 3.51 1.93
CA ARG A 233 17.05 2.18 2.48
C ARG A 233 17.52 2.06 3.92
N LEU A 234 18.72 2.55 4.26
CA LEU A 234 19.23 2.53 5.63
C LEU A 234 18.37 3.39 6.57
N GLN A 235 18.00 4.60 6.15
CA GLN A 235 17.10 5.46 6.92
C GLN A 235 15.73 4.81 7.15
N ALA A 236 15.15 4.19 6.12
CA ALA A 236 13.88 3.47 6.21
C ALA A 236 13.96 2.31 7.20
N ARG A 237 15.06 1.54 7.15
CA ARG A 237 15.32 0.43 8.06
C ARG A 237 15.42 0.88 9.52
N LEU A 238 16.20 1.93 9.80
CA LEU A 238 16.32 2.52 11.14
C LEU A 238 14.97 3.05 11.64
N LYS A 239 14.19 3.71 10.77
CA LYS A 239 12.83 4.18 11.09
C LYS A 239 11.90 3.02 11.46
N GLY A 240 11.98 1.88 10.75
CA GLY A 240 11.21 0.67 11.07
C GLY A 240 11.54 0.10 12.45
N ILE A 241 12.83 -0.06 12.76
CA ILE A 241 13.30 -0.51 14.08
C ILE A 241 12.84 0.46 15.17
N ALA A 242 13.01 1.77 14.97
CA ALA A 242 12.57 2.78 15.92
C ALA A 242 11.05 2.73 16.17
N ARG A 243 10.24 2.48 15.12
CA ARG A 243 8.79 2.29 15.27
C ARG A 243 8.43 1.05 16.07
N LEU A 244 9.18 -0.04 15.92
CA LEU A 244 8.97 -1.23 16.73
C LEU A 244 9.29 -0.96 18.21
N VAL A 245 10.47 -0.43 18.51
CA VAL A 245 10.94 -0.14 19.88
C VAL A 245 9.99 0.84 20.59
N ARG A 246 9.48 1.86 19.87
CA ARG A 246 8.53 2.85 20.42
C ARG A 246 7.09 2.34 20.53
N GLY A 247 6.82 1.06 20.23
CA GLY A 247 5.47 0.49 20.25
C GLY A 247 4.52 1.08 19.20
N ARG A 248 5.06 1.73 18.15
CA ARG A 248 4.29 2.35 17.06
C ARG A 248 3.90 1.34 15.98
N PHE A 249 4.64 0.24 15.84
CA PHE A 249 4.27 -0.89 14.97
C PHE A 249 3.45 -1.95 15.73
N LEU A 250 3.90 -2.33 16.93
CA LEU A 250 3.18 -3.25 17.82
C LEU A 250 2.91 -2.53 19.15
N ARG A 251 1.65 -2.14 19.39
CA ARG A 251 1.28 -1.42 20.62
C ARG A 251 1.25 -2.38 21.82
N PHE A 252 1.77 -1.94 22.96
CA PHE A 252 1.73 -2.73 24.21
C PHE A 252 0.30 -3.12 24.61
N LYS A 253 -0.68 -2.22 24.43
CA LYS A 253 -2.10 -2.51 24.70
C LYS A 253 -2.60 -3.72 23.89
N ILE A 254 -2.24 -3.79 22.61
CA ILE A 254 -2.63 -4.87 21.71
C ILE A 254 -2.03 -6.20 22.17
N VAL A 255 -0.76 -6.20 22.58
CA VAL A 255 -0.12 -7.41 23.13
C VAL A 255 -0.83 -7.89 24.38
N ARG A 256 -1.14 -6.98 25.32
CA ARG A 256 -1.78 -7.33 26.61
C ARG A 256 -3.20 -7.88 26.45
N THR A 257 -3.94 -7.44 25.43
CA THR A 257 -5.34 -7.88 25.19
C THR A 257 -5.46 -8.98 24.15
N SER A 258 -4.36 -9.42 23.55
CA SER A 258 -4.38 -10.47 22.52
C SER A 258 -4.51 -11.85 23.15
N SER A 259 -5.27 -12.74 22.51
CA SER A 259 -5.28 -14.17 22.84
C SER A 259 -3.98 -14.87 22.42
N VAL A 260 -3.17 -14.24 21.56
CA VAL A 260 -1.97 -14.82 20.94
C VAL A 260 -0.75 -13.88 21.00
N PRO A 261 -0.36 -13.41 22.20
CA PRO A 261 0.69 -12.38 22.36
C PRO A 261 2.06 -12.84 21.83
N GLY A 262 2.42 -14.11 22.02
CA GLY A 262 3.68 -14.66 21.52
C GLY A 262 3.82 -14.60 20.00
N ARG A 263 2.72 -14.87 19.26
CA ARG A 263 2.71 -14.78 17.79
C ARG A 263 2.88 -13.34 17.31
N LEU A 264 2.25 -12.37 17.98
CA LEU A 264 2.41 -10.94 17.66
C LEU A 264 3.84 -10.45 17.86
N ILE A 265 4.42 -10.74 19.02
CA ILE A 265 5.80 -10.37 19.35
C ILE A 265 6.76 -11.05 18.37
N GLY A 266 6.59 -12.35 18.14
CA GLY A 266 7.40 -13.13 17.21
C GLY A 266 7.35 -12.58 15.78
N PHE A 267 6.17 -12.24 15.28
CA PHE A 267 6.00 -11.61 13.96
C PHE A 267 6.74 -10.27 13.88
N ALA A 268 6.53 -9.39 14.86
CA ALA A 268 7.11 -8.06 14.86
C ALA A 268 8.65 -8.09 14.95
N LEU A 269 9.22 -8.94 15.80
CA LEU A 269 10.67 -9.13 15.93
C LEU A 269 11.26 -9.77 14.67
N ARG A 270 10.69 -10.89 14.18
CA ARG A 270 11.21 -11.59 12.99
C ARG A 270 11.16 -10.72 11.74
N ARG A 271 10.14 -9.86 11.60
CA ARG A 271 10.08 -8.87 10.52
C ARG A 271 11.32 -7.98 10.52
N GLN A 272 11.74 -7.48 11.68
CA GLN A 272 12.89 -6.58 11.78
C GLN A 272 14.24 -7.30 11.84
N LEU A 273 14.31 -8.56 12.28
CA LEU A 273 15.58 -9.25 12.50
C LEU A 273 16.00 -10.17 11.34
N SER A 274 15.11 -10.48 10.41
CA SER A 274 15.48 -11.28 9.25
C SER A 274 16.26 -10.41 8.25
N PHE A 275 17.55 -10.72 8.06
CA PHE A 275 18.43 -10.00 7.15
C PHE A 275 18.31 -10.60 5.74
N TRP A 276 17.57 -9.91 4.87
CA TRP A 276 17.84 -9.94 3.44
C TRP A 276 17.94 -8.47 3.03
N LEU A 277 19.14 -8.05 2.63
CA LEU A 277 19.42 -6.77 1.98
C LEU A 277 19.36 -6.98 0.47
#